data_AF-A0A1X7KEE2-F1
#
_entry.id   AF-A0A1X7KEE2-F1
#
_cell.length_a   1.000
_cell.length_b   1.000
_cell.length_c   1.000
_cell.angle_alpha   90.00
_cell.angle_beta   90.00
_cell.angle_gamma   90.00
#
_symmetry.space_group_name_H-M   'P 1'
#
loop_
_entity.id
_entity.type
_entity.pdbx_description
1 polymer ?
#
loop_
_entity_poly.entity_id
_entity_poly.type
_entity_poly.pdbx_seq_one_letter_code
_entity_poly.pdbx_strand_id
1 'polypeptide(L)'
;MPRIKIDHKIVINYDFTSRDKYWSALSTHLIEKHGKGHYKEQQKVEEILLDGFQFLCDCFKQLILAETKFTFFLYIHWLHEQSIEIYKKTLGGFKIESISESEFAMYRRVLKLILEQGCDINLEWGGMPNGNEVLEMDEKIQELIYLGTWIYGFADYIAFQKMVEECHQISFDDEDLLVIDWQYHYGKTYHQLFPMLVEDYKNGTFDENSVFELRDKVEECFGIKYDFAGGIIFEIQKHHNPQTPNLQTIEPTVLPINLVQQYGISQEIAELFYHGLSISRNNKLTIEEAILKPHSTKRFMFRPILIYNIGGEERALVGKEKFVESIFVLSTNAIHWNAMYEEWLKLKCIQSFITKKGNDHDKILEDKIEEIVKDKGFFYCRNIKSFKQPNADNIRIDNQLAGEIDLIVINTELKKIFVADAKYNRARYDAVGYRMDNTNFIKSYEPQLKKKIDWISTNKNILQEHLKIVFNKRDIDIQNFDIEGLFIINTPTFYMFNGRYKAITLKQFADFIEGKYEYPDLYIIEEDRQMVVKHPYFKKPSQLP
;
A
#
# COMPACT_ATOMS: atom_id res chain seq x y z
N MET A 1 0.12 -10.47 28.12
CA MET A 1 -1.11 -11.31 28.04
C MET A 1 -1.57 -11.30 26.60
N PRO A 2 -1.74 -12.46 25.98
CA PRO A 2 -2.07 -12.56 24.56
C PRO A 2 -3.49 -12.10 24.23
N ARG A 3 -4.46 -12.27 25.13
CA ARG A 3 -5.82 -11.72 24.96
C ARG A 3 -5.91 -10.34 25.60
N ILE A 4 -6.09 -9.30 24.78
CA ILE A 4 -6.11 -7.89 25.19
C ILE A 4 -7.51 -7.32 24.99
N LYS A 5 -7.95 -6.43 25.90
CA LYS A 5 -9.23 -5.73 25.80
C LYS A 5 -9.02 -4.26 25.46
N ILE A 6 -9.57 -3.82 24.34
CA ILE A 6 -9.46 -2.44 23.83
C ILE A 6 -10.87 -1.97 23.50
N ASP A 7 -11.36 -0.89 24.11
CA ASP A 7 -12.73 -0.39 23.88
C ASP A 7 -13.81 -1.50 24.02
N HIS A 8 -13.68 -2.29 25.08
CA HIS A 8 -14.53 -3.46 25.37
C HIS A 8 -14.49 -4.60 24.33
N LYS A 9 -13.64 -4.50 23.31
CA LYS A 9 -13.43 -5.49 22.25
C LYS A 9 -12.15 -6.28 22.48
N ILE A 10 -12.04 -7.42 21.82
CA ILE A 10 -10.95 -8.36 22.01
C ILE A 10 -9.96 -8.25 20.86
N VAL A 11 -8.68 -8.18 21.23
CA VAL A 11 -7.54 -8.24 20.32
C VAL A 11 -6.62 -9.34 20.81
N ILE A 12 -6.22 -10.23 19.91
CA ILE A 12 -5.29 -11.31 20.21
C ILE A 12 -3.89 -10.90 19.73
N ASN A 13 -2.92 -10.98 20.63
CA ASN A 13 -1.50 -10.85 20.36
C ASN A 13 -0.81 -12.17 20.73
N TYR A 14 0.37 -12.45 20.20
CA TYR A 14 1.12 -13.66 20.56
C TYR A 14 2.06 -13.42 21.75
N ASP A 15 2.50 -14.50 22.37
CA ASP A 15 3.55 -14.48 23.38
C ASP A 15 4.86 -15.13 22.88
N PHE A 16 5.85 -15.23 23.76
CA PHE A 16 7.16 -15.76 23.41
C PHE A 16 7.18 -17.28 23.17
N THR A 17 6.14 -18.05 23.53
CA THR A 17 6.14 -19.50 23.30
C THR A 17 6.14 -19.85 21.81
N SER A 18 5.48 -19.03 20.98
CA SER A 18 5.49 -19.18 19.53
C SER A 18 6.89 -18.94 18.94
N ARG A 19 7.71 -18.09 19.58
CA ARG A 19 9.11 -17.87 19.20
C ARG A 19 9.92 -19.15 19.36
N ASP A 20 9.82 -19.79 20.52
CA ASP A 20 10.60 -21.00 20.82
C ASP A 20 10.29 -22.14 19.85
N LYS A 21 9.03 -22.24 19.40
CA LYS A 21 8.59 -23.24 18.43
C LYS A 21 9.06 -22.91 17.01
N TYR A 22 8.69 -21.73 16.49
CA TYR A 22 8.83 -21.43 15.07
C TYR A 22 10.17 -20.78 14.71
N TRP A 23 10.70 -19.90 15.56
CA TRP A 23 11.99 -19.24 15.31
C TRP A 23 13.13 -20.24 15.40
N SER A 24 13.11 -21.12 16.42
CA SER A 24 14.11 -22.17 16.57
C SER A 24 14.07 -23.12 15.37
N ALA A 25 12.89 -23.59 14.97
CA ALA A 25 12.74 -24.48 13.82
C ALA A 25 13.20 -23.81 12.50
N LEU A 26 12.88 -22.54 12.30
CA LEU A 26 13.37 -21.74 11.17
C LEU A 26 14.90 -21.65 11.19
N SER A 27 15.49 -21.36 12.35
CA SER A 27 16.93 -21.19 12.50
C SER A 27 17.66 -22.49 12.19
N THR A 28 17.19 -23.62 12.74
CA THR A 28 17.70 -24.97 12.41
C THR A 28 17.60 -25.24 10.91
N HIS A 29 16.44 -24.97 10.29
CA HIS A 29 16.25 -25.17 8.86
C HIS A 29 17.26 -24.39 8.01
N LEU A 30 17.50 -23.12 8.35
CA LEU A 30 18.45 -22.28 7.61
C LEU A 30 19.91 -22.70 7.84
N ILE A 31 20.28 -23.13 9.06
CA ILE A 31 21.61 -23.67 9.36
C ILE A 31 21.86 -24.95 8.57
N GLU A 32 20.90 -25.88 8.55
CA GLU A 32 21.02 -27.13 7.80
C GLU A 32 21.21 -26.88 6.29
N LYS A 33 20.54 -25.86 5.74
CA LYS A 33 20.58 -25.55 4.31
C LYS A 33 21.78 -24.71 3.88
N HIS A 34 22.20 -23.75 4.69
CA HIS A 34 23.20 -22.74 4.29
C HIS A 34 24.48 -22.75 5.14
N GLY A 35 24.49 -23.51 6.23
CA GLY A 35 25.55 -23.51 7.24
C GLY A 35 25.34 -22.48 8.35
N LYS A 36 26.00 -22.68 9.48
CA LYS A 36 26.17 -21.64 10.51
C LYS A 36 27.25 -20.67 10.04
N GLY A 37 26.93 -19.39 9.92
CA GLY A 37 27.86 -18.38 9.44
C GLY A 37 27.36 -16.96 9.65
N HIS A 38 28.18 -16.01 9.21
CA HIS A 38 27.82 -14.59 9.17
C HIS A 38 27.88 -14.12 7.71
N TYR A 39 26.73 -13.78 7.15
CA TYR A 39 26.54 -13.50 5.73
C TYR A 39 26.24 -12.02 5.54
N LYS A 40 26.98 -11.37 4.64
CA LYS A 40 26.81 -9.95 4.31
C LYS A 40 26.53 -9.71 2.83
N GLU A 41 26.84 -10.69 1.99
CA GLU A 41 26.79 -10.55 0.55
C GLU A 41 25.34 -10.47 0.08
N GLN A 42 25.06 -9.45 -0.73
CA GLN A 42 23.73 -9.12 -1.25
C GLN A 42 22.89 -10.33 -1.67
N GLN A 43 23.44 -11.16 -2.57
CA GLN A 43 22.75 -12.31 -3.15
C GLN A 43 22.55 -13.44 -2.13
N LYS A 44 23.54 -13.66 -1.25
CA LYS A 44 23.47 -14.76 -0.29
C LYS A 44 22.46 -14.47 0.82
N VAL A 45 22.43 -13.23 1.31
CA VAL A 45 21.41 -12.78 2.26
C VAL A 45 20.02 -12.85 1.63
N GLU A 46 19.85 -12.43 0.38
CA GLU A 46 18.57 -12.56 -0.33
C GLU A 46 18.08 -14.01 -0.42
N GLU A 47 18.97 -14.96 -0.75
CA GLU A 47 18.66 -16.39 -0.82
C GLU A 47 18.14 -16.91 0.53
N ILE A 48 18.86 -16.65 1.62
CA ILE A 48 18.49 -17.10 2.97
C ILE A 48 17.15 -16.48 3.41
N LEU A 49 16.91 -15.19 3.12
CA LEU A 49 15.65 -14.54 3.44
C LEU A 49 14.47 -15.15 2.66
N LEU A 50 14.66 -15.47 1.38
CA LEU A 50 13.62 -16.13 0.58
C LEU A 50 13.26 -17.52 1.10
N ASP A 51 14.27 -18.27 1.53
CA ASP A 51 14.07 -19.60 2.12
C ASP A 51 13.34 -19.50 3.46
N GLY A 52 13.71 -18.55 4.32
CA GLY A 52 13.01 -18.32 5.58
C GLY A 52 11.56 -17.84 5.39
N PHE A 53 11.31 -16.99 4.38
CA PHE A 53 9.97 -16.59 3.99
C PHE A 53 9.10 -17.80 3.60
N GLN A 54 9.63 -18.70 2.76
CA GLN A 54 8.89 -19.88 2.32
C GLN A 54 8.62 -20.84 3.49
N PHE A 55 9.61 -21.08 4.34
CA PHE A 55 9.45 -21.92 5.53
C PHE A 55 8.28 -21.43 6.41
N LEU A 56 8.22 -20.13 6.69
CA LEU A 56 7.14 -19.56 7.51
C LEU A 56 5.78 -19.64 6.81
N CYS A 57 5.73 -19.42 5.49
CA CYS A 57 4.50 -19.60 4.70
C CYS A 57 3.98 -21.03 4.79
N ASP A 58 4.88 -22.02 4.70
CA ASP A 58 4.53 -23.44 4.80
C ASP A 58 4.00 -23.78 6.21
N CYS A 59 4.65 -23.29 7.27
CA CYS A 59 4.17 -23.45 8.64
C CYS A 59 2.77 -22.84 8.83
N PHE A 60 2.54 -21.63 8.32
CA PHE A 60 1.24 -20.96 8.41
C PHE A 60 0.17 -21.76 7.66
N LYS A 61 0.48 -22.22 6.45
CA LYS A 61 -0.41 -23.05 5.64
C LYS A 61 -0.79 -24.34 6.35
N GLN A 62 0.19 -25.06 6.91
CA GLN A 62 -0.06 -26.30 7.65
C GLN A 62 -0.97 -26.08 8.85
N LEU A 63 -0.74 -25.01 9.62
CA LEU A 63 -1.55 -24.70 10.80
C LEU A 63 -3.00 -24.35 10.43
N ILE A 64 -3.21 -23.62 9.33
CA ILE A 64 -4.55 -23.31 8.80
C ILE A 64 -5.25 -24.56 8.29
N LEU A 65 -4.59 -25.37 7.45
CA LEU A 65 -5.19 -26.56 6.84
C LEU A 65 -5.52 -27.65 7.86
N ALA A 66 -4.90 -27.62 9.05
CA ALA A 66 -5.27 -28.48 10.17
C ALA A 66 -6.58 -28.07 10.85
N GLU A 67 -7.15 -26.90 10.54
CA GLU A 67 -8.49 -26.52 11.01
C GLU A 67 -9.58 -27.05 10.07
N THR A 68 -10.60 -27.70 10.62
CA THR A 68 -11.78 -28.12 9.84
C THR A 68 -13.07 -27.51 10.34
N LYS A 69 -13.10 -26.88 11.53
CA LYS A 69 -14.32 -26.33 12.11
C LYS A 69 -14.59 -24.92 11.58
N PHE A 70 -15.77 -24.70 11.03
CA PHE A 70 -16.19 -23.35 10.62
C PHE A 70 -16.22 -22.34 11.78
N THR A 71 -16.49 -22.79 13.01
CA THR A 71 -16.56 -21.94 14.21
C THR A 71 -15.27 -21.18 14.49
N PHE A 72 -14.11 -21.73 14.13
CA PHE A 72 -12.82 -21.04 14.21
C PHE A 72 -12.79 -19.81 13.29
N PHE A 73 -13.13 -20.00 12.01
CA PHE A 73 -13.15 -18.91 11.03
C PHE A 73 -14.23 -17.87 11.34
N LEU A 74 -15.37 -18.32 11.89
CA LEU A 74 -16.42 -17.42 12.37
C LEU A 74 -15.95 -16.56 13.55
N TYR A 75 -15.16 -17.11 14.48
CA TYR A 75 -14.57 -16.36 15.58
C TYR A 75 -13.53 -15.35 15.08
N ILE A 76 -12.67 -15.72 14.12
CA ILE A 76 -11.72 -14.81 13.48
C ILE A 76 -12.44 -13.69 12.73
N HIS A 77 -13.54 -14.00 12.04
CA HIS A 77 -14.37 -13.01 11.35
C HIS A 77 -14.94 -11.99 12.35
N TRP A 78 -15.46 -12.47 13.49
CA TRP A 78 -15.91 -11.60 14.57
C TRP A 78 -14.79 -10.72 15.15
N LEU A 79 -13.61 -11.28 15.40
CA LEU A 79 -12.42 -10.51 15.81
C LEU A 79 -12.04 -9.46 14.77
N HIS A 80 -12.17 -9.79 13.48
CA HIS A 80 -11.87 -8.86 12.40
C HIS A 80 -12.86 -7.70 12.33
N GLU A 81 -14.17 -7.97 12.43
CA GLU A 81 -15.19 -6.91 12.50
C GLU A 81 -14.94 -5.97 13.69
N GLN A 82 -14.63 -6.53 14.87
CA GLN A 82 -14.26 -5.72 16.04
C GLN A 82 -13.02 -4.86 15.79
N SER A 83 -12.02 -5.41 15.11
CA SER A 83 -10.80 -4.65 14.77
C SER A 83 -11.08 -3.46 13.84
N ILE A 84 -12.07 -3.56 12.95
CA ILE A 84 -12.48 -2.47 12.07
C ILE A 84 -13.20 -1.39 12.89
N GLU A 85 -14.06 -1.78 13.81
CA GLU A 85 -14.74 -0.82 14.71
C GLU A 85 -13.75 -0.04 15.59
N ILE A 86 -12.72 -0.70 16.14
CA ILE A 86 -11.64 -0.02 16.88
C ILE A 86 -10.94 0.97 15.96
N TYR A 87 -10.55 0.55 14.75
CA TYR A 87 -9.86 1.40 13.79
C TYR A 87 -10.69 2.62 13.39
N LYS A 88 -12.01 2.47 13.20
CA LYS A 88 -12.90 3.61 12.92
C LYS A 88 -12.86 4.64 14.06
N LYS A 89 -12.77 4.20 15.32
CA LYS A 89 -12.61 5.10 16.46
C LYS A 89 -11.25 5.80 16.47
N THR A 90 -10.17 5.12 16.05
CA THR A 90 -8.84 5.76 15.98
C THR A 90 -8.80 6.89 14.95
N LEU A 91 -9.55 6.77 13.85
CA LEU A 91 -9.74 7.86 12.89
C LEU A 91 -10.42 9.10 13.52
N GLY A 92 -11.22 8.90 14.57
CA GLY A 92 -11.84 9.95 15.38
C GLY A 92 -10.99 10.43 16.58
N GLY A 93 -9.70 10.04 16.66
CA GLY A 93 -8.78 10.48 17.71
C GLY A 93 -8.69 9.56 18.93
N PHE A 94 -9.37 8.39 18.94
CA PHE A 94 -9.16 7.38 19.98
C PHE A 94 -7.73 6.83 19.92
N LYS A 95 -7.06 6.74 21.08
CA LYS A 95 -5.69 6.21 21.18
C LYS A 95 -5.70 4.77 21.68
N ILE A 96 -4.90 3.92 21.04
CA ILE A 96 -4.66 2.56 21.50
C ILE A 96 -3.46 2.58 22.44
N GLU A 97 -3.67 2.19 23.71
CA GLU A 97 -2.63 2.28 24.74
C GLU A 97 -1.94 0.94 25.02
N SER A 98 -2.64 -0.18 24.80
CA SER A 98 -2.17 -1.52 25.20
C SER A 98 -1.24 -2.20 24.21
N ILE A 99 -1.21 -1.73 22.95
CA ILE A 99 -0.37 -2.20 21.84
C ILE A 99 -0.06 -1.02 20.93
N SER A 100 1.01 -1.11 20.15
CA SER A 100 1.31 -0.08 19.15
C SER A 100 0.34 -0.11 17.97
N GLU A 101 0.21 1.02 17.26
CA GLU A 101 -0.60 1.09 16.03
C GLU A 101 -0.08 0.14 14.93
N SER A 102 1.24 -0.06 14.87
CA SER A 102 1.88 -0.99 13.93
C SER A 102 1.49 -2.44 14.22
N GLU A 103 1.58 -2.87 15.48
CA GLU A 103 1.16 -4.21 15.91
C GLU A 103 -0.33 -4.43 15.64
N PHE A 104 -1.18 -3.43 15.92
CA PHE A 104 -2.61 -3.51 15.64
C PHE A 104 -2.89 -3.59 14.13
N ALA A 105 -2.19 -2.82 13.31
CA ALA A 105 -2.30 -2.92 11.86
C ALA A 105 -1.88 -4.30 11.33
N MET A 106 -0.80 -4.87 11.90
CA MET A 106 -0.34 -6.22 11.56
C MET A 106 -1.37 -7.29 11.94
N TYR A 107 -1.89 -7.24 13.16
CA TYR A 107 -2.98 -8.12 13.61
C TYR A 107 -4.14 -8.15 12.61
N ARG A 108 -4.63 -6.97 12.18
CA ARG A 108 -5.70 -6.85 11.19
C ARG A 108 -5.35 -7.45 9.84
N ARG A 109 -4.10 -7.30 9.38
CA ARG A 109 -3.61 -7.89 8.13
C ARG A 109 -3.57 -9.41 8.21
N VAL A 110 -3.14 -9.97 9.35
CA VAL A 110 -3.07 -11.42 9.54
C VAL A 110 -4.46 -12.03 9.67
N LEU A 111 -5.40 -11.42 10.41
CA LEU A 111 -6.79 -11.91 10.44
C LEU A 111 -7.40 -12.03 9.03
N LYS A 112 -7.18 -11.03 8.18
CA LYS A 112 -7.63 -11.05 6.78
C LYS A 112 -6.99 -12.20 6.00
N LEU A 113 -5.70 -12.45 6.21
CA LEU A 113 -4.98 -13.57 5.59
C LEU A 113 -5.55 -14.91 6.04
N ILE A 114 -5.80 -15.10 7.34
CA ILE A 114 -6.39 -16.32 7.89
C ILE A 114 -7.76 -16.60 7.23
N LEU A 115 -8.64 -15.60 7.19
CA LEU A 115 -9.98 -15.73 6.59
C LEU A 115 -9.90 -16.05 5.09
N GLU A 116 -9.02 -15.36 4.37
CA GLU A 116 -8.78 -15.61 2.94
C GLU A 116 -8.33 -17.05 2.70
N GLN A 117 -7.35 -17.54 3.46
CA GLN A 117 -6.83 -18.90 3.29
C GLN A 117 -7.80 -20.00 3.75
N GLY A 118 -8.73 -19.70 4.67
CA GLY A 118 -9.81 -20.62 5.05
C GLY A 118 -10.67 -21.11 3.87
N CYS A 119 -10.71 -20.38 2.74
CA CYS A 119 -11.48 -20.81 1.56
C CYS A 119 -10.95 -22.12 0.92
N ASP A 120 -9.70 -22.52 1.21
CA ASP A 120 -9.13 -23.77 0.69
C ASP A 120 -9.68 -25.02 1.39
N ILE A 121 -10.40 -24.85 2.48
CA ILE A 121 -10.78 -25.96 3.37
C ILE A 121 -12.23 -26.36 3.11
N ASN A 122 -12.50 -27.66 3.16
CA ASN A 122 -13.86 -28.18 3.28
C ASN A 122 -14.20 -28.21 4.77
N LEU A 123 -15.01 -27.24 5.21
CA LEU A 123 -15.29 -27.04 6.62
C LEU A 123 -16.47 -27.89 7.08
N GLU A 124 -16.44 -28.28 8.34
CA GLU A 124 -17.55 -28.88 9.04
C GLU A 124 -18.32 -27.82 9.83
N TRP A 125 -19.63 -28.01 9.94
CA TRP A 125 -20.42 -27.25 10.89
C TRP A 125 -19.91 -27.52 12.31
N GLY A 126 -19.59 -26.45 13.04
CA GLY A 126 -19.27 -26.55 14.46
C GLY A 126 -20.48 -26.26 15.34
N GLY A 127 -20.44 -26.73 16.59
CA GLY A 127 -21.38 -26.32 17.64
C GLY A 127 -21.02 -24.95 18.22
N MET A 128 -21.87 -24.41 19.10
CA MET A 128 -21.49 -23.20 19.85
C MET A 128 -20.29 -23.52 20.76
N PRO A 129 -19.18 -22.77 20.65
CA PRO A 129 -17.99 -23.08 21.41
C PRO A 129 -18.20 -22.80 22.89
N ASN A 130 -17.72 -23.71 23.74
CA ASN A 130 -17.60 -23.46 25.17
C ASN A 130 -16.34 -22.61 25.48
N GLY A 131 -16.20 -22.19 26.74
CA GLY A 131 -15.09 -21.33 27.14
C GLY A 131 -13.70 -21.93 26.88
N ASN A 132 -13.52 -23.24 27.04
CA ASN A 132 -12.24 -23.90 26.78
C ASN A 132 -11.95 -23.96 25.27
N GLU A 133 -12.96 -24.26 24.45
CA GLU A 133 -12.80 -24.24 22.98
C GLU A 133 -12.40 -22.85 22.49
N VAL A 134 -12.92 -21.77 23.09
CA VAL A 134 -12.49 -20.40 22.77
C VAL A 134 -11.02 -20.18 23.12
N LEU A 135 -10.53 -20.73 24.24
CA LEU A 135 -9.13 -20.61 24.62
C LEU A 135 -8.20 -21.40 23.67
N GLU A 136 -8.60 -22.60 23.25
CA GLU A 136 -7.88 -23.37 22.23
C GLU A 136 -7.81 -22.62 20.89
N MET A 137 -8.91 -21.98 20.49
CA MET A 137 -8.94 -21.13 19.30
C MET A 137 -8.02 -19.91 19.45
N ASP A 138 -8.00 -19.27 20.63
CA ASP A 138 -7.08 -18.17 20.91
C ASP A 138 -5.62 -18.60 20.77
N GLU A 139 -5.22 -19.74 21.33
CA GLU A 139 -3.85 -20.29 21.22
C GLU A 139 -3.44 -20.47 19.75
N LYS A 140 -4.29 -21.11 18.94
CA LYS A 140 -4.03 -21.28 17.52
C LYS A 140 -3.97 -19.95 16.76
N ILE A 141 -4.82 -18.99 17.11
CA ILE A 141 -4.78 -17.64 16.52
C ILE A 141 -3.47 -16.95 16.87
N GLN A 142 -2.97 -17.06 18.11
CA GLN A 142 -1.68 -16.49 18.51
C GLN A 142 -0.55 -17.00 17.63
N GLU A 143 -0.47 -18.31 17.42
CA GLU A 143 0.55 -18.92 16.55
C GLU A 143 0.45 -18.39 15.11
N LEU A 144 -0.77 -18.21 14.59
CA LEU A 144 -0.99 -17.61 13.27
C LEU A 144 -0.60 -16.13 13.22
N ILE A 145 -0.89 -15.34 14.26
CA ILE A 145 -0.44 -13.94 14.34
C ILE A 145 1.09 -13.87 14.37
N TYR A 146 1.75 -14.76 15.13
CA TYR A 146 3.22 -14.85 15.16
C TYR A 146 3.78 -15.15 13.77
N LEU A 147 3.34 -16.24 13.15
CA LEU A 147 3.78 -16.66 11.82
C LEU A 147 3.50 -15.57 10.78
N GLY A 148 2.28 -15.03 10.75
CA GLY A 148 1.89 -13.96 9.85
C GLY A 148 2.77 -12.72 9.99
N THR A 149 3.07 -12.31 11.23
CA THR A 149 3.94 -11.15 11.52
C THR A 149 5.32 -11.34 10.92
N TRP A 150 5.93 -12.52 11.10
CA TRP A 150 7.25 -12.80 10.54
C TRP A 150 7.25 -13.04 9.04
N ILE A 151 6.18 -13.59 8.45
CA ILE A 151 6.03 -13.66 6.98
C ILE A 151 6.07 -12.25 6.37
N TYR A 152 5.32 -11.30 6.94
CA TYR A 152 5.37 -9.89 6.50
C TYR A 152 6.74 -9.27 6.78
N GLY A 153 7.35 -9.53 7.94
CA GLY A 153 8.70 -9.04 8.26
C GLY A 153 9.78 -9.52 7.29
N PHE A 154 9.77 -10.80 6.93
CA PHE A 154 10.65 -11.35 5.90
C PHE A 154 10.40 -10.74 4.53
N ALA A 155 9.13 -10.54 4.15
CA ALA A 155 8.81 -9.85 2.90
C ALA A 155 9.38 -8.43 2.85
N ASP A 156 9.36 -7.71 3.98
CA ASP A 156 9.97 -6.39 4.11
C ASP A 156 11.50 -6.46 4.05
N TYR A 157 12.14 -7.40 4.74
CA TYR A 157 13.59 -7.61 4.66
C TYR A 157 14.04 -7.89 3.22
N ILE A 158 13.33 -8.78 2.51
CA ILE A 158 13.59 -9.08 1.09
C ILE A 158 13.40 -7.83 0.23
N ALA A 159 12.35 -7.03 0.48
CA ALA A 159 12.09 -5.84 -0.31
C ALA A 159 13.19 -4.79 -0.14
N PHE A 160 13.60 -4.51 1.10
CA PHE A 160 14.72 -3.60 1.40
C PHE A 160 16.04 -4.12 0.87
N GLN A 161 16.34 -5.41 1.04
CA GLN A 161 17.51 -6.05 0.44
C GLN A 161 17.56 -5.78 -1.07
N LYS A 162 16.43 -5.84 -1.77
CA LYS A 162 16.38 -5.55 -3.22
C LYS A 162 16.42 -4.08 -3.59
N MET A 163 16.12 -3.17 -2.67
CA MET A 163 16.12 -1.72 -2.89
C MET A 163 17.45 -1.06 -2.52
N VAL A 164 18.15 -1.60 -1.54
CA VAL A 164 19.37 -1.04 -0.94
C VAL A 164 20.49 -2.06 -1.05
N GLU A 165 21.62 -1.64 -1.60
CA GLU A 165 22.82 -2.46 -1.72
C GLU A 165 23.33 -2.89 -0.33
N GLU A 166 23.49 -4.21 -0.14
CA GLU A 166 23.97 -4.83 1.09
C GLU A 166 23.19 -4.33 2.32
N CYS A 167 21.85 -4.34 2.22
CA CYS A 167 20.99 -3.75 3.24
C CYS A 167 21.07 -4.46 4.60
N HIS A 168 20.99 -5.79 4.57
CA HIS A 168 20.95 -6.64 5.75
C HIS A 168 22.12 -7.62 5.79
N GLN A 169 22.43 -8.06 6.99
CA GLN A 169 23.33 -9.18 7.28
C GLN A 169 22.58 -10.24 8.10
N ILE A 170 23.06 -11.47 7.99
CA ILE A 170 22.49 -12.62 8.71
C ILE A 170 23.58 -13.28 9.53
N SER A 171 23.28 -13.59 10.78
CA SER A 171 24.10 -14.43 11.66
C SER A 171 23.23 -15.36 12.50
N PHE A 172 23.88 -16.23 13.26
CA PHE A 172 23.26 -17.04 14.28
C PHE A 172 23.96 -16.79 15.61
N ASP A 173 23.20 -16.61 16.68
CA ASP A 173 23.75 -16.35 18.02
C ASP A 173 24.32 -17.62 18.67
N ASP A 174 24.68 -17.51 19.95
CA ASP A 174 25.24 -18.63 20.73
C ASP A 174 24.23 -19.74 21.00
N GLU A 175 22.92 -19.45 20.86
CA GLU A 175 21.82 -20.40 20.96
C GLU A 175 21.36 -20.92 19.58
N ASP A 176 22.17 -20.68 18.54
CA ASP A 176 21.88 -21.03 17.14
C ASP A 176 20.62 -20.35 16.58
N LEU A 177 20.14 -19.26 17.19
CA LEU A 177 18.96 -18.54 16.72
C LEU A 177 19.33 -17.52 15.63
N LEU A 178 18.48 -17.45 14.60
CA LEU A 178 18.61 -16.52 13.49
C LEU A 178 18.60 -15.07 13.99
N VAL A 179 19.60 -14.31 13.57
CA VAL A 179 19.71 -12.86 13.73
C VAL A 179 19.74 -12.21 12.34
N ILE A 180 18.79 -11.31 12.10
CA ILE A 180 18.74 -10.48 10.89
C ILE A 180 18.96 -9.05 11.34
N ASP A 181 20.06 -8.44 10.89
CA ASP A 181 20.44 -7.08 11.27
C ASP A 181 20.65 -6.20 10.05
N TRP A 182 20.53 -4.89 10.26
CA TRP A 182 20.93 -3.90 9.29
C TRP A 182 22.45 -3.85 9.15
N GLN A 183 22.96 -3.66 7.94
CA GLN A 183 24.35 -3.27 7.73
C GLN A 183 24.52 -1.75 7.82
N TYR A 184 25.75 -1.34 8.11
CA TYR A 184 26.15 0.07 8.16
C TYR A 184 25.22 0.90 9.06
N HIS A 185 24.97 2.15 8.69
CA HIS A 185 24.09 3.09 9.39
C HIS A 185 22.60 2.94 9.03
N TYR A 186 22.23 1.95 8.21
CA TYR A 186 20.90 1.88 7.59
C TYR A 186 19.77 1.72 8.60
N GLY A 187 19.94 0.89 9.64
CA GLY A 187 18.91 0.71 10.67
C GLY A 187 18.60 2.00 11.43
N LYS A 188 19.64 2.73 11.85
CA LYS A 188 19.48 4.03 12.53
C LYS A 188 18.87 5.08 11.61
N THR A 189 19.23 5.07 10.34
CA THR A 189 18.65 5.92 9.29
C THR A 189 17.16 5.66 9.14
N TYR A 190 16.78 4.39 9.03
CA TYR A 190 15.37 3.96 8.95
C TYR A 190 14.57 4.48 10.15
N HIS A 191 15.08 4.29 11.37
CA HIS A 191 14.40 4.73 12.59
C HIS A 191 14.27 6.25 12.73
N GLN A 192 15.15 7.05 12.13
CA GLN A 192 15.02 8.52 12.15
C GLN A 192 14.07 9.03 11.05
N LEU A 193 14.13 8.48 9.83
CA LEU A 193 13.39 9.00 8.68
C LEU A 193 11.93 8.52 8.62
N PHE A 194 11.66 7.24 8.85
CA PHE A 194 10.32 6.69 8.64
C PHE A 194 9.23 7.27 9.56
N PRO A 195 9.49 7.61 10.83
CA PRO A 195 8.52 8.32 11.66
C PRO A 195 8.08 9.67 11.09
N MET A 196 8.92 10.32 10.27
CA MET A 196 8.58 11.61 9.64
C MET A 196 7.45 11.47 8.61
N LEU A 197 7.27 10.27 8.02
CA LEU A 197 6.26 10.03 6.99
C LEU A 197 4.83 10.03 7.53
N VAL A 198 4.63 9.83 8.83
CA VAL A 198 3.29 9.74 9.45
C VAL A 198 2.45 10.98 9.14
N GLU A 199 3.07 12.16 9.23
CA GLU A 199 2.39 13.41 8.96
C GLU A 199 2.17 13.65 7.46
N ASP A 200 3.06 13.17 6.59
CA ASP A 200 2.84 13.25 5.14
C ASP A 200 1.71 12.33 4.70
N TYR A 201 1.56 11.14 5.29
CA TYR A 201 0.42 10.25 5.02
C TYR A 201 -0.92 10.85 5.44
N LYS A 202 -0.98 11.55 6.58
CA LYS A 202 -2.21 12.23 7.05
C LYS A 202 -2.67 13.34 6.11
N ASN A 203 -1.73 13.98 5.42
CA ASN A 203 -1.98 15.10 4.50
C ASN A 203 -1.90 14.67 3.02
N GLY A 204 -1.86 13.37 2.75
CA GLY A 204 -1.85 12.84 1.40
C GLY A 204 -3.13 13.23 0.64
N THR A 205 -2.98 13.60 -0.63
CA THR A 205 -4.14 13.95 -1.48
C THR A 205 -4.76 12.70 -2.07
N PHE A 206 -6.09 12.58 -1.99
CA PHE A 206 -6.89 11.51 -2.59
C PHE A 206 -8.19 12.06 -3.20
N ASP A 207 -8.83 11.28 -4.08
CA ASP A 207 -10.13 11.63 -4.67
C ASP A 207 -11.26 11.41 -3.65
N GLU A 208 -11.72 12.51 -3.05
CA GLU A 208 -12.80 12.53 -2.06
C GLU A 208 -14.15 12.05 -2.62
N ASN A 209 -14.35 12.15 -3.93
CA ASN A 209 -15.61 11.77 -4.60
C ASN A 209 -15.61 10.34 -5.12
N SER A 210 -14.47 9.64 -5.08
CA SER A 210 -14.27 8.31 -5.66
C SER A 210 -15.31 7.27 -5.23
N VAL A 211 -15.74 7.28 -3.96
CA VAL A 211 -16.75 6.34 -3.44
C VAL A 211 -18.10 6.61 -4.10
N PHE A 212 -18.52 7.87 -4.18
CA PHE A 212 -19.82 8.25 -4.72
C PHE A 212 -19.90 7.97 -6.22
N GLU A 213 -18.86 8.34 -6.98
CA GLU A 213 -18.83 8.08 -8.42
C GLU A 213 -18.76 6.58 -8.75
N LEU A 214 -18.04 5.79 -7.95
CA LEU A 214 -18.03 4.34 -8.10
C LEU A 214 -19.44 3.77 -7.87
N ARG A 215 -20.14 4.22 -6.83
CA ARG A 215 -21.51 3.77 -6.54
C ARG A 215 -22.45 4.12 -7.68
N ASP A 216 -22.45 5.38 -8.12
CA ASP A 216 -23.29 5.83 -9.24
C ASP A 216 -23.02 5.03 -10.50
N LYS A 217 -21.74 4.76 -10.79
CA LYS A 217 -21.36 3.96 -11.96
C LYS A 217 -21.77 2.50 -11.83
N VAL A 218 -21.72 1.92 -10.63
CA VAL A 218 -22.24 0.57 -10.36
C VAL A 218 -23.75 0.53 -10.62
N GLU A 219 -24.51 1.50 -10.11
CA GLU A 219 -25.96 1.57 -10.36
C GLU A 219 -26.28 1.65 -11.86
N GLU A 220 -25.56 2.53 -12.57
CA GLU A 220 -25.69 2.72 -14.02
C GLU A 220 -25.37 1.44 -14.80
N CYS A 221 -24.21 0.83 -14.56
CA CYS A 221 -23.72 -0.28 -15.38
C CYS A 221 -24.43 -1.61 -15.08
N PHE A 222 -24.88 -1.83 -13.85
CA PHE A 222 -25.55 -3.07 -13.45
C PHE A 222 -27.08 -2.96 -13.48
N GLY A 223 -27.64 -1.75 -13.53
CA GLY A 223 -29.10 -1.54 -13.53
C GLY A 223 -29.76 -1.85 -12.18
N ILE A 224 -29.07 -1.59 -11.08
CA ILE A 224 -29.50 -1.88 -9.70
C ILE A 224 -29.36 -0.64 -8.81
N LYS A 225 -29.94 -0.67 -7.61
CA LYS A 225 -29.56 0.26 -6.54
C LYS A 225 -28.51 -0.33 -5.63
N TYR A 226 -27.42 0.41 -5.44
CA TYR A 226 -26.25 -0.04 -4.69
C TYR A 226 -26.62 -0.34 -3.23
N ASP A 227 -27.38 0.55 -2.59
CA ASP A 227 -27.77 0.40 -1.19
C ASP A 227 -28.68 -0.82 -0.97
N PHE A 228 -29.53 -1.17 -1.94
CA PHE A 228 -30.30 -2.40 -1.87
C PHE A 228 -29.40 -3.62 -2.06
N ALA A 229 -28.52 -3.62 -3.08
CA ALA A 229 -27.70 -4.76 -3.43
C ALA A 229 -26.71 -5.16 -2.32
N GLY A 230 -26.17 -4.17 -1.59
CA GLY A 230 -25.41 -4.41 -0.37
C GLY A 230 -26.32 -4.68 0.84
N GLY A 231 -27.40 -3.92 1.00
CA GLY A 231 -28.28 -3.98 2.17
C GLY A 231 -29.03 -5.30 2.34
N ILE A 232 -29.43 -5.94 1.23
CA ILE A 232 -30.20 -7.19 1.25
C ILE A 232 -29.45 -8.33 1.96
N ILE A 233 -28.11 -8.35 1.88
CA ILE A 233 -27.25 -9.31 2.58
C ILE A 233 -27.55 -9.27 4.09
N PHE A 234 -27.57 -8.08 4.67
CA PHE A 234 -27.73 -7.88 6.10
C PHE A 234 -29.18 -8.09 6.55
N GLU A 235 -30.17 -7.81 5.70
CA GLU A 235 -31.56 -8.12 5.98
C GLU A 235 -31.83 -9.63 5.98
N ILE A 236 -31.23 -10.38 5.05
CA ILE A 236 -31.28 -11.86 5.05
C ILE A 236 -30.64 -12.41 6.35
N GLN A 237 -29.44 -11.93 6.69
CA GLN A 237 -28.76 -12.34 7.93
C GLN A 237 -29.60 -12.07 9.17
N LYS A 238 -30.18 -10.87 9.27
CA LYS A 238 -31.04 -10.45 10.38
C LYS A 238 -32.35 -11.22 10.44
N HIS A 239 -32.93 -11.59 9.30
CA HIS A 239 -34.13 -12.42 9.25
C HIS A 239 -33.89 -13.82 9.84
N HIS A 240 -32.78 -14.46 9.46
CA HIS A 240 -32.46 -15.82 9.89
C HIS A 240 -31.82 -15.88 11.29
N ASN A 241 -31.06 -14.86 11.69
CA ASN A 241 -30.48 -14.76 13.02
C ASN A 241 -30.57 -13.32 13.57
N PRO A 242 -31.71 -12.95 14.16
CA PRO A 242 -31.92 -11.59 14.67
C PRO A 242 -30.99 -11.19 15.81
N GLN A 243 -30.51 -12.16 16.60
CA GLN A 243 -29.69 -11.91 17.79
C GLN A 243 -28.22 -11.67 17.42
N THR A 244 -27.70 -12.42 16.46
CA THR A 244 -26.29 -12.33 16.02
C THR A 244 -26.17 -12.37 14.49
N PRO A 245 -26.72 -11.36 13.77
CA PRO A 245 -26.81 -11.37 12.31
C PRO A 245 -25.44 -11.48 11.63
N ASN A 246 -24.41 -10.82 12.18
CA ASN A 246 -23.05 -10.84 11.62
C ASN A 246 -22.40 -12.24 11.61
N LEU A 247 -22.99 -13.22 12.31
CA LEU A 247 -22.51 -14.60 12.35
C LEU A 247 -23.30 -15.54 11.43
N GLN A 248 -24.32 -15.03 10.74
CA GLN A 248 -25.17 -15.81 9.85
C GLN A 248 -24.55 -15.88 8.44
N THR A 249 -24.43 -17.09 7.90
CA THR A 249 -24.04 -17.29 6.49
C THR A 249 -25.25 -17.35 5.57
N ILE A 250 -25.03 -17.11 4.28
CA ILE A 250 -26.08 -17.12 3.25
C ILE A 250 -25.67 -18.10 2.14
N GLU A 251 -26.61 -18.82 1.54
CA GLU A 251 -26.36 -19.49 0.26
C GLU A 251 -26.04 -18.43 -0.83
N PRO A 252 -24.85 -18.45 -1.46
CA PRO A 252 -24.43 -17.38 -2.36
C PRO A 252 -25.41 -17.12 -3.52
N THR A 253 -26.07 -18.18 -4.01
CA THR A 253 -27.04 -18.15 -5.11
C THR A 253 -28.29 -17.32 -4.80
N VAL A 254 -28.63 -17.15 -3.52
CA VAL A 254 -29.77 -16.33 -3.08
C VAL A 254 -29.54 -14.85 -3.42
N LEU A 255 -28.29 -14.37 -3.39
CA LEU A 255 -27.99 -12.97 -3.60
C LEU A 255 -28.33 -12.49 -5.03
N PRO A 256 -27.85 -13.15 -6.12
CA PRO A 256 -28.28 -12.79 -7.48
C PRO A 256 -29.80 -12.86 -7.70
N ILE A 257 -30.47 -13.89 -7.16
CA ILE A 257 -31.93 -14.08 -7.32
C ILE A 257 -32.71 -12.86 -6.82
N ASN A 258 -32.31 -12.28 -5.68
CA ASN A 258 -32.94 -11.09 -5.13
C ASN A 258 -32.80 -9.87 -6.05
N LEU A 259 -31.65 -9.69 -6.72
CA LEU A 259 -31.47 -8.59 -7.67
C LEU A 259 -32.29 -8.78 -8.94
N VAL A 260 -32.36 -10.00 -9.47
CA VAL A 260 -33.19 -10.33 -10.64
C VAL A 260 -34.66 -10.03 -10.34
N GLN A 261 -35.17 -10.48 -9.20
CA GLN A 261 -36.57 -10.27 -8.81
C GLN A 261 -36.88 -8.79 -8.58
N GLN A 262 -35.98 -8.05 -7.93
CA GLN A 262 -36.21 -6.64 -7.58
C GLN A 262 -36.09 -5.69 -8.78
N TYR A 263 -35.11 -5.92 -9.67
CA TYR A 263 -34.77 -4.97 -10.74
C TYR A 263 -35.07 -5.47 -12.15
N GLY A 264 -35.44 -6.74 -12.32
CA GLY A 264 -35.70 -7.32 -13.65
C GLY A 264 -34.45 -7.43 -14.53
N ILE A 265 -33.26 -7.39 -13.93
CA ILE A 265 -31.99 -7.60 -14.64
C ILE A 265 -31.79 -9.08 -14.97
N SER A 266 -30.87 -9.39 -15.89
CA SER A 266 -30.55 -10.79 -16.20
C SER A 266 -29.78 -11.45 -15.05
N GLN A 267 -29.95 -12.78 -14.92
CA GLN A 267 -29.21 -13.59 -13.96
C GLN A 267 -27.69 -13.42 -14.10
N GLU A 268 -27.19 -13.39 -15.34
CA GLU A 268 -25.76 -13.21 -15.61
C GLU A 268 -25.23 -11.88 -15.04
N ILE A 269 -25.98 -10.77 -15.19
CA ILE A 269 -25.56 -9.46 -14.67
C ILE A 269 -25.57 -9.46 -13.13
N ALA A 270 -26.58 -10.07 -12.52
CA ALA A 270 -26.67 -10.20 -11.07
C ALA A 270 -25.53 -11.06 -10.49
N GLU A 271 -25.17 -12.15 -11.16
CA GLU A 271 -24.03 -13.00 -10.81
C GLU A 271 -22.69 -12.27 -10.97
N LEU A 272 -22.50 -11.53 -12.07
CA LEU A 272 -21.28 -10.73 -12.27
C LEU A 272 -21.06 -9.73 -11.14
N PHE A 273 -22.13 -9.11 -10.64
CA PHE A 273 -22.06 -8.17 -9.51
C PHE A 273 -21.48 -8.86 -8.27
N TYR A 274 -22.13 -9.93 -7.79
CA TYR A 274 -21.72 -10.60 -6.55
C TYR A 274 -20.41 -11.40 -6.70
N HIS A 275 -20.12 -11.98 -7.86
CA HIS A 275 -18.84 -12.63 -8.09
C HIS A 275 -17.67 -11.65 -7.96
N GLY A 276 -17.81 -10.42 -8.47
CA GLY A 276 -16.80 -9.38 -8.27
C GLY A 276 -16.54 -9.03 -6.80
N LEU A 277 -17.56 -9.14 -5.95
CA LEU A 277 -17.46 -8.89 -4.50
C LEU A 277 -16.98 -10.10 -3.69
N SER A 278 -16.87 -11.27 -4.33
CA SER A 278 -16.65 -12.54 -3.65
C SER A 278 -15.23 -13.07 -3.81
N ILE A 279 -14.70 -13.60 -2.71
CA ILE A 279 -13.46 -14.37 -2.66
C ILE A 279 -13.78 -15.83 -2.30
N SER A 280 -13.16 -16.77 -3.00
CA SER A 280 -13.38 -18.21 -2.89
C SER A 280 -12.07 -18.96 -3.13
N ARG A 281 -12.09 -20.28 -2.98
CA ARG A 281 -10.98 -21.16 -3.36
C ARG A 281 -10.44 -20.89 -4.77
N ASN A 282 -11.32 -20.51 -5.70
CA ASN A 282 -11.00 -20.42 -7.12
C ASN A 282 -10.35 -19.10 -7.54
N ASN A 283 -10.49 -18.04 -6.75
CA ASN A 283 -10.02 -16.70 -7.13
C ASN A 283 -9.14 -16.02 -6.08
N LYS A 284 -8.98 -16.60 -4.88
CA LYS A 284 -8.03 -16.08 -3.89
C LYS A 284 -6.58 -16.28 -4.32
N LEU A 285 -5.69 -15.56 -3.67
CA LEU A 285 -4.25 -15.73 -3.84
C LEU A 285 -3.71 -16.83 -2.91
N THR A 286 -2.55 -17.39 -3.24
CA THR A 286 -1.76 -18.16 -2.26
C THR A 286 -1.28 -17.24 -1.13
N ILE A 287 -0.74 -17.81 -0.05
CA ILE A 287 -0.19 -17.01 1.06
C ILE A 287 0.91 -16.10 0.54
N GLU A 288 1.86 -16.65 -0.20
CA GLU A 288 3.01 -15.93 -0.76
C GLU A 288 2.55 -14.79 -1.67
N GLU A 289 1.64 -15.08 -2.60
CA GLU A 289 1.11 -14.07 -3.50
C GLU A 289 0.30 -13.00 -2.77
N ALA A 290 -0.47 -13.39 -1.74
CA ALA A 290 -1.23 -12.43 -0.95
C ALA A 290 -0.30 -11.41 -0.29
N ILE A 291 0.80 -11.88 0.31
CA ILE A 291 1.80 -11.04 0.97
C ILE A 291 2.56 -10.17 -0.04
N LEU A 292 3.00 -10.75 -1.15
CA LEU A 292 3.83 -10.06 -2.16
C LEU A 292 3.01 -9.14 -3.09
N LYS A 293 1.69 -9.33 -3.15
CA LYS A 293 0.75 -8.51 -3.92
C LYS A 293 -0.33 -7.93 -3.00
N PRO A 294 0.03 -7.11 -1.98
CA PRO A 294 -0.91 -6.61 -0.97
C PRO A 294 -2.01 -5.71 -1.57
N HIS A 295 -1.81 -5.30 -2.81
CA HIS A 295 -2.61 -4.35 -3.55
C HIS A 295 -3.51 -4.97 -4.62
N SER A 296 -3.49 -6.30 -4.74
CA SER A 296 -4.30 -7.06 -5.70
C SER A 296 -5.79 -7.02 -5.32
N THR A 297 -6.65 -6.76 -6.30
CA THR A 297 -8.12 -6.80 -6.15
C THR A 297 -8.67 -8.21 -5.89
N LYS A 298 -7.81 -9.24 -5.89
CA LYS A 298 -8.15 -10.62 -5.47
C LYS A 298 -8.06 -10.85 -3.97
N ARG A 299 -7.53 -9.90 -3.19
CA ARG A 299 -7.43 -10.00 -1.73
C ARG A 299 -8.79 -9.75 -1.06
N PHE A 300 -9.00 -10.36 0.11
CA PHE A 300 -10.16 -10.06 0.98
C PHE A 300 -10.21 -8.58 1.40
N MET A 301 -9.08 -7.86 1.32
CA MET A 301 -9.05 -6.40 1.48
C MET A 301 -10.00 -5.67 0.53
N PHE A 302 -10.16 -6.13 -0.71
CA PHE A 302 -10.99 -5.51 -1.73
C PHE A 302 -12.33 -6.23 -1.92
N ARG A 303 -12.45 -7.51 -1.56
CA ARG A 303 -13.64 -8.33 -1.80
C ARG A 303 -14.34 -8.67 -0.48
N PRO A 304 -15.53 -8.13 -0.19
CA PRO A 304 -16.12 -8.24 1.14
C PRO A 304 -16.80 -9.59 1.46
N ILE A 305 -17.01 -10.47 0.48
CA ILE A 305 -17.79 -11.70 0.65
C ILE A 305 -16.84 -12.91 0.61
N LEU A 306 -16.72 -13.66 1.72
CA LEU A 306 -16.00 -14.93 1.76
C LEU A 306 -16.94 -16.06 1.36
N ILE A 307 -16.54 -16.92 0.42
CA ILE A 307 -17.29 -18.12 0.04
C ILE A 307 -16.54 -19.34 0.56
N TYR A 308 -17.14 -20.04 1.52
CA TYR A 308 -16.62 -21.26 2.11
C TYR A 308 -17.44 -22.47 1.70
N ASN A 309 -16.81 -23.64 1.58
CA ASN A 309 -17.52 -24.91 1.54
C ASN A 309 -17.72 -25.41 2.98
N ILE A 310 -18.97 -25.49 3.45
CA ILE A 310 -19.33 -25.91 4.81
C ILE A 310 -20.33 -27.06 4.70
N GLY A 311 -19.97 -28.23 5.22
CA GLY A 311 -20.82 -29.43 5.13
C GLY A 311 -21.11 -29.88 3.69
N GLY A 312 -20.23 -29.55 2.74
CA GLY A 312 -20.41 -29.84 1.32
C GLY A 312 -21.10 -28.74 0.50
N GLU A 313 -21.60 -27.68 1.14
CA GLU A 313 -22.34 -26.60 0.49
C GLU A 313 -21.58 -25.27 0.50
N GLU A 314 -21.74 -24.45 -0.53
CA GLU A 314 -21.16 -23.11 -0.54
C GLU A 314 -21.97 -22.16 0.35
N ARG A 315 -21.28 -21.43 1.22
CA ARG A 315 -21.85 -20.47 2.16
C ARG A 315 -21.05 -19.16 2.11
N ALA A 316 -21.76 -18.06 1.92
CA ALA A 316 -21.25 -16.70 1.97
C ALA A 316 -21.20 -16.20 3.42
N LEU A 317 -20.03 -15.75 3.85
CA LEU A 317 -19.80 -15.05 5.12
C LEU A 317 -19.45 -13.59 4.82
N VAL A 318 -20.26 -12.67 5.38
CA VAL A 318 -20.14 -11.23 5.13
C VAL A 318 -20.29 -10.46 6.43
N GLY A 319 -19.37 -9.54 6.68
CA GLY A 319 -19.43 -8.59 7.79
C GLY A 319 -19.83 -7.19 7.31
N LYS A 320 -20.61 -6.46 8.11
CA LYS A 320 -21.06 -5.11 7.78
C LYS A 320 -19.89 -4.13 7.72
N GLU A 321 -18.99 -4.22 8.67
CA GLU A 321 -17.84 -3.33 8.78
C GLU A 321 -16.85 -3.61 7.66
N LYS A 322 -16.59 -4.90 7.37
CA LYS A 322 -15.79 -5.33 6.24
C LYS A 322 -16.36 -4.90 4.90
N PHE A 323 -17.68 -4.97 4.70
CA PHE A 323 -18.31 -4.58 3.45
C PHE A 323 -17.99 -3.12 3.10
N VAL A 324 -18.21 -2.23 4.06
CA VAL A 324 -17.91 -0.80 3.90
C VAL A 324 -16.41 -0.56 3.70
N GLU A 325 -15.55 -1.20 4.51
CA GLU A 325 -14.10 -1.06 4.36
C GLU A 325 -13.64 -1.46 2.95
N SER A 326 -14.12 -2.60 2.43
CA SER A 326 -13.66 -3.14 1.15
C SER A 326 -13.98 -2.20 -0.01
N ILE A 327 -15.18 -1.62 0.00
CA ILE A 327 -15.62 -0.69 -1.06
C ILE A 327 -14.87 0.63 -0.95
N PHE A 328 -14.66 1.16 0.25
CA PHE A 328 -13.85 2.36 0.47
C PHE A 328 -12.41 2.15 -0.03
N VAL A 329 -11.82 1.00 0.28
CA VAL A 329 -10.47 0.66 -0.17
C VAL A 329 -10.42 0.44 -1.69
N LEU A 330 -11.45 -0.18 -2.29
CA LEU A 330 -11.53 -0.31 -3.75
C LEU A 330 -11.57 1.06 -4.44
N SER A 331 -12.41 1.99 -3.98
CA SER A 331 -12.54 3.30 -4.61
C SER A 331 -11.28 4.15 -4.43
N THR A 332 -10.70 4.16 -3.23
CA THR A 332 -9.54 5.02 -2.92
C THR A 332 -8.21 4.45 -3.36
N ASN A 333 -8.08 3.12 -3.46
CA ASN A 333 -6.81 2.44 -3.71
C ASN A 333 -6.78 1.56 -4.97
N ALA A 334 -7.85 1.43 -5.76
CA ALA A 334 -7.80 0.60 -6.98
C ALA A 334 -8.13 1.39 -8.26
N ILE A 335 -9.24 2.11 -8.30
CA ILE A 335 -9.81 2.63 -9.57
C ILE A 335 -8.89 3.58 -10.33
N HIS A 336 -8.12 4.41 -9.60
CA HIS A 336 -7.16 5.35 -10.21
C HIS A 336 -5.94 4.67 -10.83
N TRP A 337 -5.67 3.40 -10.50
CA TRP A 337 -4.56 2.64 -11.07
C TRP A 337 -5.04 1.59 -12.07
N ASN A 338 -6.15 1.88 -12.76
CA ASN A 338 -6.79 0.99 -13.72
C ASN A 338 -7.12 -0.40 -13.15
N ALA A 339 -7.30 -0.51 -11.82
CA ALA A 339 -7.54 -1.78 -11.16
C ALA A 339 -9.00 -1.91 -10.74
N MET A 340 -9.61 -3.04 -11.08
CA MET A 340 -10.99 -3.40 -10.73
C MET A 340 -11.12 -4.93 -10.68
N TYR A 341 -12.27 -5.45 -10.26
CA TYR A 341 -12.57 -6.88 -10.30
C TYR A 341 -12.64 -7.38 -11.75
N GLU A 342 -12.01 -8.51 -12.04
CA GLU A 342 -12.01 -9.13 -13.39
C GLU A 342 -13.43 -9.41 -13.89
N GLU A 343 -14.34 -9.75 -12.97
CA GLU A 343 -15.75 -10.00 -13.23
C GLU A 343 -16.46 -8.73 -13.69
N TRP A 344 -16.24 -7.60 -13.01
CA TRP A 344 -16.86 -6.33 -13.37
C TRP A 344 -16.28 -5.73 -14.67
N LEU A 345 -15.00 -6.00 -14.96
CA LEU A 345 -14.35 -5.58 -16.20
C LEU A 345 -14.92 -6.26 -17.46
N LYS A 346 -15.74 -7.31 -17.32
CA LYS A 346 -16.53 -7.86 -18.43
C LYS A 346 -17.56 -6.86 -18.95
N LEU A 347 -17.97 -5.89 -18.14
CA LEU A 347 -18.86 -4.80 -18.56
C LEU A 347 -18.04 -3.65 -19.16
N LYS A 348 -18.25 -3.36 -20.45
CA LYS A 348 -17.62 -2.23 -21.15
C LYS A 348 -17.84 -0.89 -20.44
N CYS A 349 -19.02 -0.70 -19.85
CA CYS A 349 -19.38 0.48 -19.06
C CYS A 349 -18.41 0.70 -17.88
N ILE A 350 -18.08 -0.36 -17.13
CA ILE A 350 -17.10 -0.31 -16.04
C ILE A 350 -15.69 -0.10 -16.59
N GLN A 351 -15.32 -0.83 -17.66
CA GLN A 351 -13.99 -0.69 -18.27
C GLN A 351 -13.70 0.77 -18.68
N SER A 352 -14.66 1.42 -19.37
CA SER A 352 -14.52 2.83 -19.77
C SER A 352 -14.40 3.78 -18.57
N PHE A 353 -15.15 3.52 -17.49
CA PHE A 353 -15.04 4.31 -16.26
C PHE A 353 -13.66 4.19 -15.62
N ILE A 354 -13.13 2.98 -15.51
CA ILE A 354 -11.82 2.71 -14.90
C ILE A 354 -10.69 3.34 -15.73
N THR A 355 -10.74 3.23 -17.07
CA THR A 355 -9.78 3.91 -17.95
C THR A 355 -9.85 5.43 -17.80
N LYS A 356 -11.05 6.01 -17.69
CA LYS A 356 -11.21 7.45 -17.44
C LYS A 356 -10.56 7.84 -16.11
N LYS A 357 -10.86 7.11 -15.03
CA LYS A 357 -10.29 7.37 -13.70
C LYS A 357 -8.76 7.22 -13.66
N GLY A 358 -8.22 6.29 -14.43
CA GLY A 358 -6.78 6.14 -14.62
C GLY A 358 -6.11 7.30 -15.36
N ASN A 359 -6.84 8.02 -16.22
CA ASN A 359 -6.29 9.17 -16.97
C ASN A 359 -6.45 10.50 -16.22
N ASP A 360 -7.36 10.57 -15.24
CA ASP A 360 -7.66 11.81 -14.52
C ASP A 360 -6.81 11.98 -13.25
N HIS A 361 -6.09 10.94 -12.78
CA HIS A 361 -5.41 11.00 -11.48
C HIS A 361 -4.26 12.01 -11.42
N ASP A 362 -3.48 12.19 -12.50
CA ASP A 362 -2.32 13.09 -12.48
C ASP A 362 -2.77 14.54 -12.35
N LYS A 363 -3.92 14.89 -12.95
CA LYS A 363 -4.52 16.22 -12.86
C LYS A 363 -4.84 16.63 -11.42
N ILE A 364 -5.28 15.70 -10.57
CA ILE A 364 -5.62 15.99 -9.17
C ILE A 364 -4.40 16.57 -8.44
N LEU A 365 -3.23 15.97 -8.66
CA LEU A 365 -1.97 16.42 -8.08
C LEU A 365 -1.48 17.72 -8.75
N GLU A 366 -1.47 17.77 -10.07
CA GLU A 366 -1.02 18.95 -10.81
C GLU A 366 -1.84 20.22 -10.51
N ASP A 367 -3.16 20.10 -10.35
CA ASP A 367 -4.04 21.23 -10.01
C ASP A 367 -3.69 21.81 -8.63
N LYS A 368 -3.38 20.94 -7.65
CA LYS A 368 -2.92 21.34 -6.31
C LYS A 368 -1.54 21.97 -6.32
N ILE A 369 -0.63 21.46 -7.15
CA ILE A 369 0.68 22.06 -7.38
C ILE A 369 0.50 23.48 -7.94
N GLU A 370 -0.35 23.66 -8.93
CA GLU A 370 -0.60 24.96 -9.56
C GLU A 370 -1.18 25.99 -8.57
N GLU A 371 -2.11 25.56 -7.70
CA GLU A 371 -2.66 26.39 -6.61
C GLU A 371 -1.53 26.95 -5.73
N ILE A 372 -0.62 26.08 -5.26
CA ILE A 372 0.53 26.48 -4.42
C ILE A 372 1.43 27.49 -5.14
N VAL A 373 1.80 27.23 -6.40
CA VAL A 373 2.74 28.09 -7.12
C VAL A 373 2.13 29.47 -7.42
N LYS A 374 0.84 29.52 -7.75
CA LYS A 374 0.08 30.77 -7.93
C LYS A 374 0.04 31.59 -6.65
N ASP A 375 -0.31 30.96 -5.52
CA ASP A 375 -0.44 31.64 -4.23
C ASP A 375 0.88 32.25 -3.76
N LYS A 376 2.02 31.62 -4.10
CA LYS A 376 3.36 32.14 -3.82
C LYS A 376 3.85 33.18 -4.82
N GLY A 377 3.15 33.40 -5.93
CA GLY A 377 3.49 34.42 -6.92
C GLY A 377 4.74 34.13 -7.76
N PHE A 378 5.16 32.87 -7.87
CA PHE A 378 6.30 32.49 -8.71
C PHE A 378 5.93 32.55 -10.21
N PHE A 379 6.94 32.78 -11.06
CA PHE A 379 6.78 32.48 -12.49
C PHE A 379 6.80 30.97 -12.67
N TYR A 380 5.84 30.44 -13.42
CA TYR A 380 5.75 29.02 -13.67
C TYR A 380 5.16 28.70 -15.04
N CYS A 381 5.42 27.48 -15.50
CA CYS A 381 4.79 26.90 -16.67
C CYS A 381 4.35 25.48 -16.31
N ARG A 382 3.20 25.04 -16.82
CA ARG A 382 2.64 23.70 -16.59
C ARG A 382 2.35 23.02 -17.93
N ASN A 383 2.48 21.69 -17.99
CA ASN A 383 2.15 20.84 -19.15
C ASN A 383 2.78 21.36 -20.45
N ILE A 384 4.09 21.62 -20.39
CA ILE A 384 4.84 22.27 -21.47
C ILE A 384 5.13 21.24 -22.57
N LYS A 385 4.48 21.44 -23.72
CA LYS A 385 4.74 20.69 -24.97
C LYS A 385 5.52 21.50 -25.99
N SER A 386 5.54 22.83 -25.83
CA SER A 386 6.28 23.74 -26.70
C SER A 386 6.60 25.07 -26.03
N PHE A 387 7.72 25.69 -26.40
CA PHE A 387 8.10 27.03 -25.96
C PHE A 387 7.78 28.08 -27.03
N LYS A 388 7.10 29.15 -26.63
CA LYS A 388 6.85 30.35 -27.45
C LYS A 388 8.15 31.05 -27.82
N GLN A 389 8.25 31.53 -29.06
CA GLN A 389 9.40 32.29 -29.55
C GLN A 389 8.96 33.68 -30.06
N PRO A 390 9.82 34.70 -29.96
CA PRO A 390 9.54 36.00 -30.54
C PRO A 390 9.63 35.93 -32.07
N ASN A 391 8.55 36.28 -32.76
CA ASN A 391 8.50 36.38 -34.22
C ASN A 391 8.94 35.10 -34.98
N ALA A 392 8.80 33.93 -34.37
CA ALA A 392 9.15 32.63 -34.94
C ALA A 392 8.17 31.54 -34.47
N ASP A 393 8.23 30.37 -35.11
CA ASP A 393 7.45 29.21 -34.69
C ASP A 393 7.82 28.73 -33.28
N ASN A 394 6.84 28.20 -32.56
CA ASN A 394 7.07 27.62 -31.24
C ASN A 394 7.98 26.39 -31.35
N ILE A 395 8.87 26.24 -30.37
CA ILE A 395 9.78 25.11 -30.30
C ILE A 395 9.06 23.95 -29.60
N ARG A 396 8.67 22.91 -30.35
CA ARG A 396 8.03 21.71 -29.80
C ARG A 396 9.05 20.82 -29.09
N ILE A 397 8.77 20.48 -27.84
CA ILE A 397 9.64 19.64 -26.99
C ILE A 397 9.05 18.27 -26.66
N ASP A 398 7.74 18.09 -26.86
CA ASP A 398 7.07 16.80 -26.71
C ASP A 398 7.47 15.85 -27.86
N ASN A 399 8.67 15.28 -27.70
CA ASN A 399 9.40 14.42 -28.61
C ASN A 399 10.44 13.59 -27.82
N GLN A 400 11.23 12.77 -28.49
CA GLN A 400 12.16 11.84 -27.83
C GLN A 400 13.34 12.50 -27.08
N LEU A 401 13.65 13.78 -27.37
CA LEU A 401 14.78 14.51 -26.81
C LEU A 401 14.48 15.01 -25.38
N ALA A 402 13.30 15.61 -25.17
CA ALA A 402 12.89 16.14 -23.88
C ALA A 402 11.64 15.44 -23.35
N GLY A 403 10.56 15.43 -24.14
CA GLY A 403 9.22 15.03 -23.71
C GLY A 403 8.45 16.23 -23.12
N GLU A 404 7.17 16.01 -22.82
CA GLU A 404 6.36 16.96 -22.05
C GLU A 404 6.98 17.22 -20.67
N ILE A 405 7.04 18.48 -20.25
CA ILE A 405 7.49 18.87 -18.90
C ILE A 405 6.27 19.26 -18.08
N ASP A 406 6.05 18.59 -16.94
CA ASP A 406 4.84 18.75 -16.14
C ASP A 406 4.82 20.14 -15.48
N LEU A 407 5.96 20.57 -14.90
CA LEU A 407 6.09 21.88 -14.25
C LEU A 407 7.50 22.47 -14.39
N ILE A 408 7.55 23.78 -14.63
CA ILE A 408 8.75 24.61 -14.43
C ILE A 408 8.40 25.74 -13.46
N VAL A 409 9.22 25.97 -12.43
CA VAL A 409 9.05 27.10 -11.49
C VAL A 409 10.34 27.91 -11.41
N ILE A 410 10.23 29.23 -11.44
CA ILE A 410 11.36 30.16 -11.36
C ILE A 410 11.35 30.83 -10.01
N ASN A 411 12.37 30.56 -9.20
CA ASN A 411 12.62 31.30 -7.97
C ASN A 411 13.78 32.28 -8.20
N THR A 412 13.46 33.57 -8.25
CA THR A 412 14.43 34.64 -8.48
C THR A 412 15.31 34.95 -7.26
N GLU A 413 14.81 34.71 -6.05
CA GLU A 413 15.55 34.94 -4.80
C GLU A 413 16.66 33.90 -4.63
N LEU A 414 16.33 32.63 -4.87
CA LEU A 414 17.29 31.51 -4.83
C LEU A 414 18.14 31.40 -6.11
N LYS A 415 17.78 32.14 -7.16
CA LYS A 415 18.33 31.98 -8.52
C LYS A 415 18.25 30.53 -9.00
N LYS A 416 17.07 29.92 -8.86
CA LYS A 416 16.83 28.52 -9.24
C LYS A 416 15.69 28.38 -10.25
N ILE A 417 15.86 27.44 -11.17
CA ILE A 417 14.86 26.92 -12.10
C ILE A 417 14.54 25.50 -11.64
N PHE A 418 13.37 25.30 -11.08
CA PHE A 418 12.88 23.97 -10.74
C PHE A 418 12.22 23.34 -11.97
N VAL A 419 12.71 22.17 -12.37
CA VAL A 419 12.10 21.35 -13.43
C VAL A 419 11.52 20.11 -12.75
N ALA A 420 10.20 19.96 -12.79
CA ALA A 420 9.52 18.98 -11.98
C ALA A 420 8.57 18.08 -12.77
N ASP A 421 8.51 16.83 -12.32
CA ASP A 421 7.54 15.84 -12.75
C ASP A 421 6.57 15.52 -11.61
N ALA A 422 5.28 15.57 -11.89
CA ALA A 422 4.24 15.14 -10.96
C ALA A 422 4.07 13.62 -11.07
N LYS A 423 3.95 12.93 -9.93
CA LYS A 423 3.71 11.47 -9.89
C LYS A 423 2.64 11.15 -8.86
N TYR A 424 1.45 10.80 -9.34
CA TYR A 424 0.34 10.36 -8.50
C TYR A 424 0.48 8.87 -8.14
N ASN A 425 1.21 8.61 -7.06
CA ASN A 425 1.48 7.28 -6.56
C ASN A 425 0.31 6.74 -5.74
N ARG A 426 0.18 5.42 -5.74
CA ARG A 426 -0.69 4.72 -4.80
C ARG A 426 -0.06 4.77 -3.42
N ALA A 427 -0.84 5.08 -2.39
CA ALA A 427 -0.34 5.03 -1.02
C ALA A 427 0.15 3.61 -0.70
N ARG A 428 1.40 3.50 -0.27
CA ARG A 428 2.07 2.27 0.17
C ARG A 428 2.44 2.45 1.63
N TYR A 429 2.36 1.38 2.42
CA TYR A 429 2.68 1.44 3.85
C TYR A 429 3.67 0.34 4.27
N ASP A 430 4.21 -0.40 3.31
CA ASP A 430 5.06 -1.56 3.48
C ASP A 430 6.18 -1.55 2.44
N ALA A 431 7.28 -2.23 2.75
CA ALA A 431 8.47 -2.17 1.93
C ALA A 431 8.29 -2.87 0.57
N VAL A 432 7.43 -3.90 0.52
CA VAL A 432 7.02 -4.56 -0.73
C VAL A 432 6.39 -3.56 -1.69
N GLY A 433 5.45 -2.73 -1.21
CA GLY A 433 4.86 -1.64 -1.97
C GLY A 433 5.89 -0.59 -2.40
N TYR A 434 6.75 -0.14 -1.49
CA TYR A 434 7.80 0.83 -1.81
C TYR A 434 8.78 0.33 -2.87
N ARG A 435 9.08 -0.97 -2.90
CA ARG A 435 9.95 -1.56 -3.92
C ARG A 435 9.39 -1.41 -5.33
N MET A 436 8.06 -1.53 -5.48
CA MET A 436 7.42 -1.32 -6.78
C MET A 436 7.62 0.12 -7.26
N ASP A 437 7.34 1.09 -6.39
CA ASP A 437 7.49 2.51 -6.71
C ASP A 437 8.96 2.84 -6.99
N ASN A 438 9.88 2.44 -6.11
CA ASN A 438 11.32 2.67 -6.27
C ASN A 438 11.85 2.12 -7.62
N THR A 439 11.38 0.94 -8.01
CA THR A 439 11.72 0.35 -9.33
C THR A 439 11.22 1.22 -10.48
N ASN A 440 9.99 1.72 -10.40
CA ASN A 440 9.40 2.59 -11.44
C ASN A 440 10.15 3.92 -11.54
N PHE A 441 10.49 4.54 -10.40
CA PHE A 441 11.29 5.76 -10.37
C PHE A 441 12.63 5.56 -11.05
N ILE A 442 13.42 4.58 -10.61
CA ILE A 442 14.78 4.34 -11.13
C ILE A 442 14.75 3.97 -12.61
N LYS A 443 13.86 3.07 -13.04
CA LYS A 443 13.88 2.54 -14.42
C LYS A 443 13.19 3.45 -15.43
N SER A 444 12.17 4.19 -15.03
CA SER A 444 11.30 4.93 -15.95
C SER A 444 11.37 6.44 -15.73
N TYR A 445 11.18 6.91 -14.50
CA TYR A 445 10.98 8.34 -14.24
C TYR A 445 12.31 9.11 -14.19
N GLU A 446 13.37 8.59 -13.57
CA GLU A 446 14.67 9.26 -13.52
C GLU A 446 15.24 9.57 -14.92
N PRO A 447 15.25 8.63 -15.88
CA PRO A 447 15.74 8.93 -17.23
C PRO A 447 14.90 9.98 -17.95
N GLN A 448 13.58 10.01 -17.71
CA GLN A 448 12.66 11.00 -18.29
C GLN A 448 12.94 12.39 -17.71
N LEU A 449 12.98 12.52 -16.39
CA LEU A 449 13.27 13.78 -15.72
C LEU A 449 14.66 14.31 -16.11
N LYS A 450 15.67 13.42 -16.23
CA LYS A 450 17.00 13.80 -16.70
C LYS A 450 16.96 14.47 -18.07
N LYS A 451 16.23 13.92 -19.04
CA LYS A 451 16.09 14.52 -20.38
C LYS A 451 15.50 15.92 -20.33
N LYS A 452 14.48 16.13 -19.49
CA LYS A 452 13.85 17.43 -19.28
C LYS A 452 14.84 18.45 -18.71
N ILE A 453 15.60 18.05 -17.68
CA ILE A 453 16.64 18.89 -17.07
C ILE A 453 17.74 19.24 -18.06
N ASP A 454 18.29 18.23 -18.75
CA ASP A 454 19.37 18.42 -19.73
C ASP A 454 18.92 19.41 -20.82
N TRP A 455 17.69 19.25 -21.32
CA TRP A 455 17.14 20.13 -22.34
C TRP A 455 17.04 21.57 -21.84
N ILE A 456 16.47 21.81 -20.65
CA ILE A 456 16.37 23.16 -20.07
C ILE A 456 17.77 23.75 -19.83
N SER A 457 18.73 22.93 -19.38
CA SER A 457 20.10 23.37 -19.15
C SER A 457 20.80 23.86 -20.41
N THR A 458 20.57 23.21 -21.54
CA THR A 458 21.12 23.64 -22.83
C THR A 458 20.36 24.82 -23.44
N ASN A 459 19.08 25.01 -23.07
CA ASN A 459 18.16 25.93 -23.75
C ASN A 459 17.57 27.01 -22.82
N LYS A 460 18.32 27.48 -21.81
CA LYS A 460 17.87 28.53 -20.88
C LYS A 460 17.42 29.82 -21.56
N ASN A 461 18.08 30.19 -22.66
CA ASN A 461 17.70 31.33 -23.50
C ASN A 461 16.27 31.18 -24.08
N ILE A 462 15.93 29.98 -24.55
CA ILE A 462 14.59 29.67 -25.08
C ILE A 462 13.54 29.77 -23.98
N LEU A 463 13.81 29.20 -22.80
CA LEU A 463 12.93 29.32 -21.64
C LEU A 463 12.74 30.79 -21.23
N GLN A 464 13.81 31.57 -21.19
CA GLN A 464 13.75 32.99 -20.83
C GLN A 464 12.82 33.77 -21.77
N GLU A 465 12.99 33.62 -23.09
CA GLU A 465 12.14 34.31 -24.06
C GLU A 465 10.67 33.84 -23.94
N HIS A 466 10.45 32.55 -23.69
CA HIS A 466 9.11 32.04 -23.41
C HIS A 466 8.47 32.73 -22.20
N LEU A 467 9.19 32.85 -21.08
CA LEU A 467 8.69 33.51 -19.87
C LEU A 467 8.38 34.98 -20.11
N LYS A 468 9.25 35.70 -20.83
CA LYS A 468 9.02 37.11 -21.21
C LYS A 468 7.70 37.28 -21.97
N ILE A 469 7.39 36.34 -22.87
CA ILE A 469 6.15 36.34 -23.66
C ILE A 469 4.95 35.96 -22.80
N VAL A 470 5.03 34.87 -22.03
CA VAL A 470 3.90 34.34 -21.24
C VAL A 470 3.49 35.30 -20.13
N PHE A 471 4.46 35.93 -19.47
CA PHE A 471 4.20 36.84 -18.35
C PHE A 471 4.20 38.32 -18.75
N ASN A 472 4.45 38.64 -20.02
CA ASN A 472 4.55 40.00 -20.54
C ASN A 472 5.52 40.89 -19.72
N LYS A 473 6.69 40.33 -19.35
CA LYS A 473 7.74 40.99 -18.56
C LYS A 473 9.08 40.84 -19.26
N ARG A 474 9.59 41.92 -19.86
CA ARG A 474 10.79 41.90 -20.70
C ARG A 474 12.11 41.82 -19.92
N ASP A 475 12.05 42.10 -18.64
CA ASP A 475 13.17 42.19 -17.69
C ASP A 475 13.53 40.85 -17.02
N ILE A 476 12.83 39.75 -17.36
CA ILE A 476 13.17 38.42 -16.86
C ILE A 476 14.54 37.99 -17.41
N ASP A 477 15.50 37.77 -16.49
CA ASP A 477 16.82 37.19 -16.77
C ASP A 477 17.07 35.99 -15.85
N ILE A 478 17.28 34.82 -16.45
CA ILE A 478 17.49 33.55 -15.75
C ILE A 478 18.80 32.85 -16.17
N GLN A 479 19.68 33.52 -16.92
CA GLN A 479 20.87 32.85 -17.49
C GLN A 479 21.77 32.26 -16.39
N ASN A 480 21.93 33.00 -15.29
CA ASN A 480 22.78 32.65 -14.16
C ASN A 480 22.08 31.78 -13.10
N PHE A 481 20.90 31.23 -13.39
CA PHE A 481 20.14 30.44 -12.41
C PHE A 481 20.55 28.98 -12.46
N ASP A 482 20.65 28.32 -11.31
CA ASP A 482 20.88 26.88 -11.24
C ASP A 482 19.60 26.11 -11.60
N ILE A 483 19.75 24.91 -12.16
CA ILE A 483 18.60 24.04 -12.49
C ILE A 483 18.55 22.90 -11.48
N GLU A 484 17.41 22.75 -10.83
CA GLU A 484 17.15 21.66 -9.88
C GLU A 484 15.98 20.81 -10.38
N GLY A 485 16.27 19.53 -10.61
CA GLY A 485 15.27 18.54 -10.96
C GLY A 485 14.63 17.90 -9.74
N LEU A 486 13.31 17.79 -9.70
CA LEU A 486 12.60 17.09 -8.63
C LEU A 486 11.37 16.32 -9.13
N PHE A 487 10.91 15.40 -8.30
CA PHE A 487 9.56 14.84 -8.40
C PHE A 487 8.67 15.48 -7.36
N ILE A 488 7.41 15.71 -7.71
CA ILE A 488 6.36 16.09 -6.77
C ILE A 488 5.40 14.93 -6.67
N ILE A 489 5.15 14.46 -5.45
CA ILE A 489 4.39 13.23 -5.16
C ILE A 489 3.21 13.51 -4.23
N ASN A 490 2.10 12.80 -4.43
CA ASN A 490 0.90 12.91 -3.59
C ASN A 490 1.02 12.16 -2.25
N THR A 491 1.87 11.12 -2.19
CA THR A 491 2.08 10.26 -1.02
C THR A 491 3.56 9.89 -0.89
N PRO A 492 4.09 9.72 0.33
CA PRO A 492 5.47 9.26 0.54
C PRO A 492 5.79 7.93 -0.12
N THR A 493 7.08 7.73 -0.41
CA THR A 493 7.64 6.47 -0.91
C THR A 493 9.12 6.37 -0.54
N PHE A 494 9.69 5.16 -0.45
CA PHE A 494 11.11 4.99 -0.11
C PHE A 494 12.07 5.75 -1.05
N TYR A 495 11.70 5.92 -2.32
CA TYR A 495 12.51 6.66 -3.29
C TYR A 495 12.86 8.07 -2.80
N MET A 496 12.00 8.72 -2.00
CA MET A 496 12.28 10.07 -1.48
C MET A 496 13.52 10.13 -0.58
N PHE A 497 13.97 9.00 -0.02
CA PHE A 497 15.13 8.92 0.86
C PHE A 497 16.41 8.48 0.16
N ASN A 498 16.31 7.77 -0.96
CA ASN A 498 17.49 7.18 -1.61
C ASN A 498 17.57 7.41 -3.12
N GLY A 499 16.65 8.19 -3.68
CA GLY A 499 16.59 8.52 -5.09
C GLY A 499 17.73 9.43 -5.54
N ARG A 500 17.99 9.46 -6.85
CA ARG A 500 18.95 10.43 -7.43
C ARG A 500 18.41 11.85 -7.37
N TYR A 501 17.13 12.02 -7.67
CA TYR A 501 16.42 13.30 -7.61
C TYR A 501 15.58 13.35 -6.34
N LYS A 502 15.41 14.56 -5.78
CA LYS A 502 14.53 14.74 -4.63
C LYS A 502 13.08 14.46 -5.04
N ALA A 503 12.31 13.86 -4.15
CA ALA A 503 10.89 13.64 -4.33
C ALA A 503 10.14 14.26 -3.15
N ILE A 504 9.43 15.34 -3.43
CA ILE A 504 8.83 16.23 -2.43
C ILE A 504 7.32 15.97 -2.37
N THR A 505 6.79 15.78 -1.16
CA THR A 505 5.34 15.66 -0.97
C THR A 505 4.67 17.02 -1.20
N LEU A 506 3.37 17.03 -1.57
CA LEU A 506 2.60 18.28 -1.68
C LEU A 506 2.72 19.17 -0.44
N LYS A 507 2.72 18.57 0.76
CA LYS A 507 2.90 19.27 2.03
C LYS A 507 4.22 20.05 2.09
N GLN A 508 5.30 19.43 1.62
CA GLN A 508 6.65 19.99 1.68
C GLN A 508 6.95 20.93 0.50
N PHE A 509 6.16 20.86 -0.58
CA PHE A 509 6.47 21.50 -1.85
C PHE A 509 6.60 23.02 -1.75
N ALA A 510 5.67 23.69 -1.07
CA ALA A 510 5.68 25.14 -0.91
C ALA A 510 6.96 25.63 -0.21
N ASP A 511 7.31 25.02 0.92
CA ASP A 511 8.50 25.39 1.69
C ASP A 511 9.78 25.02 0.93
N PHE A 512 9.76 23.94 0.15
CA PHE A 512 10.91 23.51 -0.66
C PHE A 512 11.26 24.52 -1.74
N ILE A 513 10.27 24.96 -2.54
CA ILE A 513 10.51 25.92 -3.62
C ILE A 513 10.86 27.32 -3.09
N GLU A 514 10.49 27.64 -1.85
CA GLU A 514 10.90 28.86 -1.14
C GLU A 514 12.30 28.76 -0.49
N GLY A 515 12.92 27.58 -0.48
CA GLY A 515 14.21 27.36 0.18
C GLY A 515 14.12 27.30 1.71
N LYS A 516 12.91 27.06 2.25
CA LYS A 516 12.65 26.90 3.70
C LYS A 516 12.67 25.45 4.14
N TYR A 517 12.60 24.51 3.20
CA TYR A 517 12.72 23.08 3.46
C TYR A 517 13.94 22.50 2.76
N GLU A 518 14.79 21.85 3.56
CA GLU A 518 15.88 21.02 3.09
C GLU A 518 15.73 19.62 3.65
N TYR A 519 16.28 18.66 2.92
CA TYR A 519 16.37 17.29 3.40
C TYR A 519 17.26 17.26 4.65
N PRO A 520 16.83 16.60 5.74
CA PRO A 520 17.57 16.63 6.99
C PRO A 520 18.94 15.96 6.86
N ASP A 521 19.97 16.57 7.43
CA ASP A 521 21.22 15.86 7.73
C ASP A 521 20.97 14.96 8.94
N LEU A 522 21.31 13.67 8.85
CA LEU A 522 21.16 12.73 9.96
C LEU A 522 22.47 12.61 10.74
N TYR A 523 22.38 12.83 12.04
CA TYR A 523 23.52 12.67 12.95
C TYR A 523 23.41 11.32 13.64
N ILE A 524 24.27 10.38 13.26
CA ILE A 524 24.29 9.02 13.78
C ILE A 524 25.52 8.85 14.67
N ILE A 525 25.30 8.36 15.89
CA ILE A 525 26.35 8.09 16.87
C ILE A 525 26.58 6.58 16.93
N GLU A 526 27.83 6.16 16.73
CA GLU A 526 28.31 4.78 16.81
C GLU A 526 29.60 4.73 17.60
N GLU A 527 29.62 4.01 18.73
CA GLU A 527 30.84 3.70 19.51
C GLU A 527 31.79 4.90 19.64
N ASP A 528 31.26 6.04 20.09
CA ASP A 528 31.94 7.33 20.27
C ASP A 528 32.32 8.12 19.00
N ARG A 529 31.87 7.70 17.81
CA ARG A 529 31.99 8.43 16.55
C ARG A 529 30.64 8.99 16.10
N GLN A 530 30.63 10.27 15.76
CA GLN A 530 29.50 10.92 15.12
C GLN A 530 29.71 10.93 13.60
N MET A 531 28.81 10.30 12.85
CA MET A 531 28.74 10.40 11.40
C MET A 531 27.58 11.28 10.98
N VAL A 532 27.78 12.05 9.90
CA VAL A 532 26.71 12.81 9.25
C VAL A 532 26.32 12.09 7.98
N VAL A 533 25.09 11.60 7.91
CA VAL A 533 24.52 10.92 6.74
C VAL A 533 23.63 11.89 6.00
N LYS A 534 23.93 12.11 4.72
CA LYS A 534 23.19 13.00 3.83
C LYS A 534 22.44 12.21 2.77
N HIS A 535 21.41 12.82 2.20
CA HIS A 535 20.71 12.23 1.07
C HIS A 535 21.65 12.03 -0.13
N PRO A 536 21.58 10.89 -0.85
CA PRO A 536 20.73 9.73 -0.57
C PRO A 536 21.23 8.91 0.63
N TYR A 537 20.32 8.58 1.56
CA TYR A 537 20.68 8.17 2.92
C TYR A 537 21.11 6.71 3.05
N PHE A 538 20.64 5.83 2.15
CA PHE A 538 20.91 4.40 2.16
C PHE A 538 21.95 4.06 1.10
N LYS A 539 23.15 4.60 1.29
CA LYS A 539 24.34 4.28 0.48
C LYS A 539 25.45 3.75 1.36
N LYS A 540 26.19 2.77 0.83
CA LYS A 540 27.34 2.20 1.50
C LYS A 540 28.36 3.31 1.82
N PRO A 541 28.87 3.39 3.06
CA PRO A 541 29.90 4.37 3.41
C PRO A 541 31.14 4.24 2.52
N SER A 542 31.63 5.36 1.98
CA SER A 542 32.83 5.41 1.12
C SER A 542 34.11 4.99 1.83
N GLN A 543 34.11 5.04 3.16
CA GLN A 543 35.14 4.51 4.04
C GLN A 543 34.46 3.49 4.95
N LEU A 544 34.78 2.22 4.76
CA LEU A 544 34.43 1.19 5.74
C LEU A 544 35.17 1.53 7.06
N PRO A 545 34.51 1.44 8.23
CA PRO A 545 35.17 1.54 9.51
C PRO A 545 36.40 0.63 9.64
#